data_AF-A0A3D0QQF6-F1
#
_entry.id   AF-A0A3D0QQF6-F1
#
_cell.length_a   1.000
_cell.length_b   1.000
_cell.length_c   1.000
_cell.angle_alpha   90.00
_cell.angle_beta   90.00
_cell.angle_gamma   90.00
#
_symmetry.space_group_name_H-M   'P 1'
#
loop_
_entity.id
_entity.type
_entity.pdbx_description
1 polymer ?
#
loop_
_entity_poly.entity_id
_entity_poly.type
_entity_poly.pdbx_seq_one_letter_code
_entity_poly.pdbx_strand_id
1 'polypeptide(L)'
;MSAPGLRSVHAFRAVSTRRRAARGSEPAGGFAALDADYRRSREHNRLVIDGVVAPAELAALADADRRCGPRAPDEPSHSRSDEPEPLDLKFA
;
A
#
# COMPACT_ATOMS: atom_id res chain seq x y z
N MET A 1 0.94 -12.81 -26.97
CA MET A 1 -0.03 -11.70 -26.99
C MET A 1 0.19 -10.82 -25.77
N SER A 2 0.78 -9.63 -25.93
CA SER A 2 0.85 -8.64 -24.84
C SER A 2 -0.51 -7.96 -24.76
N ALA A 3 -1.34 -8.35 -23.79
CA ALA A 3 -2.67 -7.76 -23.61
C ALA A 3 -2.51 -6.31 -23.11
N PRO A 4 -2.86 -5.28 -23.91
CA PRO A 4 -2.69 -3.87 -23.54
C PRO A 4 -3.39 -3.53 -22.22
N GLY A 5 -4.54 -4.18 -21.96
CA GLY A 5 -5.29 -4.01 -20.72
C GLY A 5 -4.52 -4.39 -19.44
N LEU A 6 -3.70 -5.45 -19.48
CA LEU A 6 -2.93 -5.86 -18.29
C LEU A 6 -1.88 -4.81 -17.91
N ARG A 7 -1.20 -4.23 -18.91
CA ARG A 7 -0.22 -3.16 -18.65
C ARG A 7 -0.89 -1.93 -18.01
N SER A 8 -2.07 -1.54 -18.50
CA SER A 8 -2.84 -0.43 -17.94
C SER A 8 -3.29 -0.69 -16.51
N VAL A 9 -3.74 -1.92 -16.20
CA VAL A 9 -4.14 -2.30 -14.83
C VAL A 9 -2.94 -2.26 -13.87
N HIS A 10 -1.76 -2.75 -14.30
CA HIS A 10 -0.55 -2.69 -13.50
C HIS A 10 -0.10 -1.25 -13.23
N ALA A 11 -0.08 -0.41 -14.27
CA ALA A 11 0.25 1.01 -14.13
C ALA A 11 -0.72 1.73 -13.18
N PHE A 12 -2.02 1.47 -13.32
CA PHE A 12 -3.04 2.03 -12.42
C PHE A 12 -2.81 1.60 -10.96
N ARG A 13 -2.55 0.31 -10.72
CA ARG A 13 -2.26 -0.21 -9.38
C ARG A 13 -1.00 0.42 -8.79
N ALA A 14 0.06 0.58 -9.58
CA ALA A 14 1.29 1.23 -9.14
C ALA A 14 1.04 2.67 -8.67
N VAL A 15 0.35 3.47 -9.49
CA VAL A 15 0.01 4.86 -9.15
C VAL A 15 -0.91 4.94 -7.94
N SER A 16 -1.91 4.07 -7.86
CA SER A 16 -2.86 4.03 -6.74
C SER A 16 -2.16 3.66 -5.43
N THR A 17 -1.27 2.67 -5.44
CA THR A 17 -0.48 2.27 -4.27
C THR A 17 0.44 3.39 -3.80
N ARG A 18 1.12 4.10 -4.70
CA ARG A 18 1.92 5.29 -4.34
C ARG A 18 1.10 6.36 -3.62
N ARG A 19 -0.09 6.68 -4.14
CA ARG A 19 -0.95 7.72 -3.56
C ARG A 19 -1.56 7.34 -2.21
N ARG A 20 -1.78 6.04 -1.96
CA ARG A 20 -2.41 5.54 -0.73
C ARG A 20 -1.41 5.12 0.34
N ALA A 21 -0.12 5.08 0.02
CA ALA A 21 0.90 4.65 0.97
C ALA A 21 0.96 5.62 2.15
N ALA A 22 0.77 5.11 3.37
CA ALA A 22 1.02 5.87 4.59
C ALA A 22 2.51 6.23 4.69
N ARG A 23 3.39 5.32 4.27
CA ARG A 23 4.82 5.58 4.06
C ARG A 23 5.32 4.90 2.80
N GLY A 24 6.10 5.62 2.01
CA GLY A 24 6.68 5.13 0.75
C GLY A 24 8.21 5.11 0.77
N SER A 25 8.81 4.11 0.12
CA SER A 25 10.23 4.10 -0.25
C SER A 25 10.39 3.73 -1.73
N GLU A 26 11.39 4.32 -2.40
CA GLU A 26 11.69 4.07 -3.83
C GLU A 26 13.05 3.36 -3.96
N PRO A 27 13.09 2.04 -3.72
CA PRO A 27 14.30 1.30 -3.98
C PRO A 27 14.46 1.04 -5.49
N ALA A 28 15.67 0.70 -5.93
CA ALA A 28 15.96 0.53 -7.36
C ALA A 28 14.97 -0.44 -8.02
N GLY A 29 14.30 0.01 -9.09
CA GLY A 29 13.38 -0.81 -9.88
C GLY A 29 11.94 -0.91 -9.34
N GLY A 30 11.58 -0.20 -8.26
CA GLY A 30 10.21 -0.24 -7.76
C GLY A 30 9.85 0.78 -6.69
N PHE A 31 8.71 0.54 -6.05
CA PHE A 31 8.16 1.34 -4.96
C PHE A 31 7.58 0.43 -3.88
N ALA A 32 7.89 0.71 -2.63
CA ALA A 32 7.35 -0.01 -1.50
C ALA A 32 6.40 0.89 -0.70
N ALA A 33 5.16 0.42 -0.52
CA ALA A 33 4.15 1.03 0.33
C ALA A 33 4.07 0.25 1.63
N LEU A 34 4.17 0.94 2.77
CA LEU A 34 4.06 0.34 4.09
C LEU A 34 3.08 1.11 4.98
N ASP A 35 2.49 0.35 5.88
CA ASP A 35 1.63 0.85 6.95
C ASP A 35 1.94 0.10 8.25
N ALA A 36 2.48 0.84 9.22
CA ALA A 36 2.90 0.30 10.50
C ALA A 36 1.71 -0.11 11.39
N ASP A 37 0.52 0.43 11.17
CA ASP A 37 -0.69 0.07 11.92
C ASP A 37 -1.24 -1.28 11.43
N TYR A 38 -0.94 -1.64 10.18
CA TYR A 38 -1.39 -2.88 9.55
C TYR A 38 -0.25 -3.81 9.15
N ARG A 39 0.76 -4.02 10.01
CA ARG A 39 2.01 -4.77 9.69
C ARG A 39 1.86 -6.12 8.98
N ARG A 40 0.74 -6.83 9.19
CA ARG A 40 0.48 -8.16 8.59
C ARG A 40 -0.40 -8.10 7.34
N SER A 41 -0.92 -6.93 6.98
CA SER A 41 -1.79 -6.76 5.84
C SER A 41 -1.00 -6.73 4.54
N ARG A 42 -1.32 -7.65 3.64
CA ARG A 42 -0.83 -7.66 2.24
C ARG A 42 -1.45 -6.57 1.38
N GLU A 43 -2.49 -5.90 1.89
CA GLU A 43 -3.12 -4.79 1.19
C GLU A 43 -2.39 -3.48 1.44
N HIS A 44 -2.09 -3.22 2.70
CA HIS A 44 -1.45 -2.00 3.16
C HIS A 44 0.08 -2.04 3.02
N ASN A 45 0.67 -3.24 2.99
CA ASN A 45 2.11 -3.44 2.78
C ASN A 45 2.34 -4.15 1.46
N ARG A 46 2.83 -3.42 0.45
CA ARG A 46 3.02 -3.92 -0.92
C ARG A 46 4.28 -3.36 -1.53
N LEU A 47 5.01 -4.23 -2.21
CA LEU A 47 6.11 -3.87 -3.09
C LEU A 47 5.64 -3.94 -4.54
N VAL A 48 5.73 -2.82 -5.25
CA VAL A 48 5.40 -2.68 -6.66
C VAL A 48 6.69 -2.63 -7.46
N ILE A 49 6.85 -3.56 -8.39
CA ILE A 49 7.95 -3.56 -9.36
C ILE A 49 7.42 -3.01 -10.68
N ASP A 50 7.77 -1.77 -11.00
CA ASP A 50 7.41 -1.10 -12.25
C ASP A 50 8.62 -0.72 -13.13
N GLY A 51 9.84 -1.05 -12.68
CA GLY A 51 11.09 -0.92 -13.42
C GLY A 51 11.78 -2.26 -13.71
N VAL A 52 12.93 -2.20 -14.38
CA VAL A 52 13.80 -3.36 -14.58
C VAL A 52 14.55 -3.62 -13.27
N VAL A 53 14.39 -4.81 -12.70
CA VAL A 53 15.12 -5.24 -11.50
C VAL A 53 15.62 -6.65 -11.71
N ALA A 54 16.85 -6.94 -11.28
CA ALA A 54 17.36 -8.30 -11.39
C ALA A 54 16.65 -9.20 -10.36
N PRO A 55 16.33 -10.48 -10.69
CA PRO A 55 15.68 -11.37 -9.73
C PRO A 55 16.43 -11.51 -8.40
N ALA A 56 17.76 -11.44 -8.42
CA ALA A 56 18.61 -11.48 -7.23
C ALA A 56 18.42 -10.25 -6.31
N GLU A 57 17.99 -9.13 -6.86
CA GLU A 57 17.79 -7.87 -6.12
C GLU A 57 16.41 -7.81 -5.44
N LEU A 58 15.45 -8.65 -5.87
CA LEU A 58 14.10 -8.69 -5.29
C LEU A 58 14.10 -9.03 -3.79
N ALA A 59 14.98 -9.93 -3.36
CA ALA A 59 15.08 -10.31 -1.95
C ALA A 59 15.57 -9.13 -1.10
N ALA A 60 16.60 -8.43 -1.57
CA ALA A 60 17.10 -7.22 -0.92
C ALA A 60 16.05 -6.11 -0.87
N LEU A 61 15.21 -6.01 -1.90
CA LEU A 61 14.07 -5.09 -1.97
C LEU A 61 13.01 -5.37 -0.89
N ALA A 62 12.70 -6.66 -0.68
CA ALA A 62 11.75 -7.09 0.34
C ALA A 62 12.30 -6.91 1.77
N ASP A 63 13.61 -7.06 1.96
CA ASP A 63 14.26 -6.96 3.27
C ASP A 63 14.60 -5.51 3.68
N ALA A 64 14.85 -4.61 2.72
CA ALA A 64 15.13 -3.20 2.98
C ALA A 64 14.01 -2.52 3.81
N ASP A 65 12.79 -3.01 3.67
CA ASP A 65 11.56 -2.37 4.13
C ASP A 65 11.05 -2.89 5.49
N ARG A 66 11.66 -3.96 6.06
CA ARG A 66 11.37 -4.41 7.44
C ARG A 66 11.74 -3.38 8.51
N ARG A 67 12.39 -2.28 8.13
CA ARG A 67 12.89 -1.23 9.04
C ARG A 67 11.91 -0.09 9.30
N CYS A 68 10.67 -0.17 8.81
CA CYS A 68 9.63 0.76 9.25
C CYS A 68 9.31 0.49 10.73
N GLY A 69 9.98 1.24 11.60
CA GLY A 69 9.77 1.19 13.05
C GLY A 69 8.32 1.49 13.45
N PRO A 70 7.94 1.24 14.71
CA PRO A 70 6.62 1.62 15.21
C PRO A 70 6.34 3.10 14.92
N ARG A 71 5.06 3.38 14.59
CA ARG A 71 4.51 4.73 14.53
C ARG A 71 4.85 5.47 15.83
N ALA A 72 5.23 6.74 15.74
CA ALA A 72 5.35 7.57 16.93
C ALA A 72 3.96 7.62 17.63
N PRO A 73 3.90 7.57 18.97
CA PRO A 73 2.65 7.32 19.71
C PRO A 73 1.55 8.38 19.52
N ASP A 74 1.82 9.51 18.87
CA ASP A 74 0.95 10.69 18.93
C ASP A 74 0.18 11.01 17.63
N GLU A 75 0.27 10.19 16.58
CA GLU A 75 -0.56 10.43 15.41
C GLU A 75 -1.91 9.66 15.47
N PRO A 76 -3.03 10.30 15.12
CA PRO A 76 -4.35 9.68 15.21
C PRO A 76 -4.48 8.49 14.25
N SER A 77 -4.82 7.33 14.81
CA SER A 77 -5.26 6.16 14.06
C SER A 77 -6.62 6.46 13.42
N HIS A 78 -6.63 6.73 12.11
CA HIS A 78 -7.88 6.78 11.34
C HIS A 78 -8.38 5.34 11.11
N SER A 79 -8.83 4.71 12.18
CA SER A 79 -9.69 3.53 12.11
C SER A 79 -10.98 3.97 11.42
N ARG A 80 -11.09 3.75 10.11
CA ARG A 80 -12.38 3.84 9.41
C ARG A 80 -13.26 2.70 9.91
N SER A 81 -13.93 2.96 11.02
CA SER A 81 -15.02 2.18 11.57
C SER A 81 -16.11 3.15 12.04
N ASP A 82 -16.45 4.12 11.19
CA ASP A 82 -17.72 4.82 11.27
C ASP A 82 -18.64 4.18 10.23
N GLU A 83 -19.18 3.00 10.56
CA GLU A 83 -20.47 2.59 10.00
C GLU A 83 -21.48 3.63 10.53
N PRO A 84 -22.17 4.40 9.67
CA PRO A 84 -23.21 5.28 10.15
C PRO A 84 -24.32 4.41 10.76
N GLU A 85 -24.54 4.55 12.06
CA GLU A 85 -25.73 4.05 12.76
C GLU A 85 -26.97 4.30 11.90
N PRO A 86 -27.85 3.31 11.68
CA PRO A 86 -29.02 3.50 10.85
C PRO A 86 -29.91 4.55 11.52
N LEU A 87 -30.07 5.70 10.86
CA LEU A 87 -31.04 6.72 11.25
C LEU A 87 -32.42 6.08 11.33
N ASP A 88 -32.97 6.01 12.55
CA ASP A 88 -34.37 5.67 12.79
C ASP A 88 -35.26 6.63 12.00
N LEU A 89 -35.67 6.21 10.80
CA LEU A 89 -36.72 6.85 10.02
C LEU A 89 -38.05 6.66 10.75
N LYS A 90 -38.35 7.54 11.70
CA LYS A 90 -39.72 7.76 12.16
C LYS A 90 -40.43 8.58 11.10
N PHE A 91 -41.10 7.89 10.19
CA PHE A 91 -42.16 8.49 9.38
C PHE A 91 -43.24 9.02 10.34
N ALA A 92 -43.43 10.33 10.34
CA ALA A 92 -44.57 11.03 10.93
C ALA A 92 -45.46 11.55 9.79
#